data_AF-A0AA42B4P5-F1
#
_entry.id   AF-A0AA42B4P5-F1
#
_cell.length_a   1.000
_cell.length_b   1.000
_cell.length_c   1.000
_cell.angle_alpha   90.00
_cell.angle_beta   90.00
_cell.angle_gamma   90.00
#
_symmetry.space_group_name_H-M   'P 1'
#
loop_
_entity.id
_entity.type
_entity.pdbx_description
1 polymer ?
#
loop_
_entity_poly.entity_id
_entity_poly.type
_entity_poly.pdbx_seq_one_letter_code
_entity_poly.pdbx_strand_id
1 'polypeptide(L)'
;MRYEVTSDPLYRAIGTYFMDVVNSSHTYATGGTSVDEFWSDPKRLASTLKRENEESCTTYNMLKVSRNLFRWTKEMAYADYYERALTNGVLSIQRGTDPGVMIYMLPLGHGESKARSYHGWGTKFQSFWCCYGTGIESFSKLGDSIYFEEEGTIPGLYIIQYIASSLKWKSGGFVLNQKVEPVASWDPYLKVTVTMCCIEKVGVLSTLNLRIPSWTYSKGLKATLNTDDLPLPAPGNFLSISRIWRPDDKLVLQMPMGLRAEAVQDERPEYDSVQAILFGPYLLAGLTSGDWEIKRRRMNSLSDWVTPVPSTYTSQLVSVSQASEGKEFVLTSLNNSLTMEKLPESGTDLSLHATFRVISDDVNSSRLLSLVDYIGKSVMLEPFDLPGMLVVHNGPDNNLGLTNAKVASEEDNISSLFQVVEGLDLKNGTVSLESKRQKGCYIFSGITLSEGTKVQLKCKSTSTDSNFIEAASFSLRKGFSNYHPISFVAKGAKRNFLMMPLLSLRDEAYSVYFSFGG
;
A
#
# COMPACT_ATOMS: atom_id res chain seq x y z
N MET A 1 -1.93 -22.72 25.94
CA MET A 1 -2.89 -23.73 26.43
C MET A 1 -2.48 -24.40 27.74
N ARG A 2 -1.21 -24.77 27.97
CA ARG A 2 -0.85 -25.44 29.24
C ARG A 2 -1.11 -24.57 30.47
N TYR A 3 -0.74 -23.28 30.43
CA TYR A 3 -1.06 -22.33 31.51
C TYR A 3 -2.57 -22.24 31.78
N GLU A 4 -3.39 -22.17 30.74
CA GLU A 4 -4.85 -22.03 30.88
C GLU A 4 -5.51 -23.27 31.50
N VAL A 5 -4.89 -24.44 31.35
CA VAL A 5 -5.40 -25.70 31.92
C VAL A 5 -4.87 -25.92 33.33
N THR A 6 -3.59 -25.65 33.59
CA THR A 6 -2.94 -25.99 34.87
C THR A 6 -2.83 -24.82 35.85
N SER A 7 -3.01 -23.58 35.37
CA SER A 7 -2.72 -22.34 36.11
C SER A 7 -1.27 -22.21 36.63
N ASP A 8 -0.35 -23.02 36.11
CA ASP A 8 1.06 -23.00 36.54
C ASP A 8 1.79 -21.78 35.96
N PRO A 9 2.26 -20.85 36.82
CA PRO A 9 2.85 -19.58 36.38
C PRO A 9 4.11 -19.75 35.52
N LEU A 10 4.80 -20.90 35.59
CA LEU A 10 5.97 -21.17 34.75
C LEU A 10 5.63 -21.09 33.26
N TYR A 11 4.50 -21.65 32.82
CA TYR A 11 4.12 -21.64 31.41
C TYR A 11 3.70 -20.26 30.92
N ARG A 12 3.16 -19.41 31.81
CA ARG A 12 2.91 -18.00 31.52
C ARG A 12 4.23 -17.25 31.34
N ALA A 13 5.19 -17.47 32.23
CA ALA A 13 6.51 -16.82 32.16
C ALA A 13 7.27 -17.20 30.88
N ILE A 14 7.27 -18.49 30.51
CA ILE A 14 7.91 -18.97 29.26
C ILE A 14 7.30 -18.29 28.03
N GLY A 15 5.96 -18.25 27.93
CA GLY A 15 5.29 -17.63 26.78
C GLY A 15 5.53 -16.12 26.69
N THR A 16 5.56 -15.44 27.84
CA THR A 16 5.84 -14.00 27.93
C THR A 16 7.28 -13.72 27.49
N TYR A 17 8.26 -14.41 28.08
CA TYR A 17 9.67 -14.26 27.75
C TYR A 17 9.96 -14.56 26.28
N PHE A 18 9.36 -15.62 25.73
CA PHE A 18 9.50 -15.95 24.30
C PHE A 18 9.03 -14.80 23.40
N MET A 19 7.85 -14.23 23.69
CA MET A 19 7.32 -13.10 22.92
C MET A 19 8.22 -11.86 23.03
N ASP A 20 8.72 -11.58 24.23
CA ASP A 20 9.61 -10.44 24.49
C ASP A 20 10.92 -10.56 23.69
N VAL A 21 11.53 -11.75 23.65
CA VAL A 21 12.75 -12.02 22.87
C VAL A 21 12.50 -11.79 21.38
N VAL A 22 11.45 -12.41 20.82
CA VAL A 22 11.15 -12.29 19.39
C VAL A 22 10.86 -10.84 19.02
N ASN A 23 9.99 -10.16 19.77
CA ASN A 23 9.61 -8.77 19.49
C ASN A 23 10.76 -7.77 19.62
N SER A 24 11.72 -8.01 20.53
CA SER A 24 12.82 -7.08 20.79
C SER A 24 14.06 -7.31 19.94
N SER A 25 14.14 -8.45 19.22
CA SER A 25 15.36 -8.80 18.49
C SER A 25 15.20 -9.53 17.16
N HIS A 26 14.02 -10.07 16.83
CA HIS A 26 13.80 -10.88 15.63
C HIS A 26 12.63 -10.40 14.76
N THR A 27 12.00 -9.27 15.07
CA THR A 27 10.79 -8.83 14.36
C THR A 27 11.08 -7.71 13.36
N TYR A 28 10.57 -7.85 12.13
CA TYR A 28 10.57 -6.78 11.15
C TYR A 28 9.33 -5.88 11.29
N ALA A 29 9.31 -4.75 10.59
CA ALA A 29 8.24 -3.75 10.66
C ALA A 29 6.83 -4.27 10.28
N THR A 30 6.72 -5.41 9.58
CA THR A 30 5.44 -6.10 9.32
C THR A 30 4.86 -6.76 10.58
N GLY A 31 5.66 -6.98 11.62
CA GLY A 31 5.36 -7.85 12.76
C GLY A 31 5.77 -9.32 12.53
N GLY A 32 6.17 -9.67 11.31
CA GLY A 32 6.72 -10.98 10.96
C GLY A 32 8.17 -11.16 11.41
N THR A 33 8.69 -12.35 11.18
CA THR A 33 10.00 -12.78 11.66
C THR A 33 10.48 -13.98 10.84
N SER A 34 11.69 -14.48 11.10
CA SER A 34 12.36 -15.59 10.42
C SER A 34 12.85 -15.27 9.00
N VAL A 35 13.85 -16.05 8.59
CA VAL A 35 14.51 -16.02 7.28
C VAL A 35 14.86 -17.45 6.95
N ASP A 36 14.50 -17.92 5.76
CA ASP A 36 14.69 -19.32 5.37
C ASP A 36 14.10 -20.31 6.41
N GLU A 37 13.02 -19.93 7.11
CA GLU A 37 12.36 -20.66 8.21
C GLU A 37 13.10 -20.69 9.56
N PHE A 38 14.23 -19.98 9.69
CA PHE A 38 15.03 -19.97 10.92
C PHE A 38 15.11 -18.59 11.59
N TRP A 39 15.28 -18.60 12.91
CA TRP A 39 15.83 -17.46 13.65
C TRP A 39 17.34 -17.66 13.80
N SER A 40 18.08 -16.59 13.48
CA SER A 40 19.53 -16.52 13.66
C SER A 40 19.86 -15.54 14.78
N ASP A 41 21.06 -14.98 14.77
CA ASP A 41 21.53 -14.09 15.82
C ASP A 41 20.57 -12.89 16.03
N PRO A 42 20.30 -12.54 17.30
CA PRO A 42 19.41 -11.42 17.63
C PRO A 42 19.96 -10.11 17.07
N LYS A 43 19.05 -9.24 16.62
CA LYS A 43 19.37 -7.88 16.14
C LYS A 43 20.40 -7.83 15.02
N ARG A 44 20.23 -8.71 14.02
CA ARG A 44 21.03 -8.77 12.77
C ARG A 44 20.17 -8.69 11.50
N LEU A 45 19.00 -8.04 11.61
CA LEU A 45 17.93 -8.13 10.60
C LEU A 45 18.24 -7.37 9.30
N ALA A 46 19.13 -6.39 9.31
CA ALA A 46 19.39 -5.59 8.11
C ALA A 46 20.05 -6.43 7.00
N SER A 47 20.98 -7.32 7.36
CA SER A 47 21.65 -8.23 6.40
C SER A 47 20.77 -9.39 5.93
N THR A 48 19.59 -9.54 6.53
CA THR A 48 18.65 -10.61 6.17
C THR A 48 17.45 -10.10 5.37
N LEU A 49 17.40 -8.82 5.00
CA LEU A 49 16.44 -8.27 4.04
C LEU A 49 16.68 -8.89 2.66
N LYS A 50 15.95 -9.96 2.37
CA LYS A 50 16.15 -10.86 1.23
C LYS A 50 14.79 -11.30 0.66
N ARG A 51 14.84 -12.32 -0.18
CA ARG A 51 13.67 -12.89 -0.84
C ARG A 51 12.88 -13.86 0.05
N GLU A 52 13.56 -14.68 0.83
CA GLU A 52 12.95 -15.72 1.68
C GLU A 52 12.82 -15.25 3.13
N ASN A 53 12.09 -14.16 3.32
CA ASN A 53 11.74 -13.64 4.65
C ASN A 53 10.33 -14.07 5.05
N GLU A 54 10.10 -14.10 6.37
CA GLU A 54 8.76 -14.14 6.93
C GLU A 54 7.86 -15.26 6.42
N GLU A 55 8.19 -16.49 6.84
CA GLU A 55 7.28 -17.61 6.64
C GLU A 55 5.92 -17.29 7.27
N SER A 56 4.85 -17.38 6.49
CA SER A 56 3.50 -17.03 6.93
C SER A 56 3.00 -17.87 8.12
N CYS A 57 3.39 -19.14 8.23
CA CYS A 57 3.09 -20.00 9.39
C CYS A 57 3.62 -19.42 10.70
N THR A 58 4.79 -18.79 10.65
CA THR A 58 5.43 -18.21 11.83
C THR A 58 4.60 -17.04 12.33
N THR A 59 4.21 -16.12 11.45
CA THR A 59 3.32 -15.00 11.77
C THR A 59 1.97 -15.48 12.31
N TYR A 60 1.36 -16.49 11.68
CA TYR A 60 0.10 -17.10 12.17
C TYR A 60 0.23 -17.62 13.62
N ASN A 61 1.33 -18.30 13.94
CA ASN A 61 1.53 -18.85 15.29
C ASN A 61 1.89 -17.76 16.30
N MET A 62 2.63 -16.73 15.90
CA MET A 62 2.91 -15.56 16.74
C MET A 62 1.64 -14.80 17.10
N LEU A 63 0.68 -14.66 16.17
CA LEU A 63 -0.64 -14.11 16.49
C LEU A 63 -1.37 -14.92 17.57
N LYS A 64 -1.28 -16.27 17.53
CA LYS A 64 -1.88 -17.13 18.58
C LYS A 64 -1.20 -16.94 19.94
N VAL A 65 0.11 -16.76 19.96
CA VAL A 65 0.85 -16.45 21.20
C VAL A 65 0.40 -15.10 21.74
N SER A 66 0.46 -14.05 20.93
CA SER A 66 0.04 -12.69 21.30
C SER A 66 -1.41 -12.66 21.82
N ARG A 67 -2.33 -13.34 21.14
CA ARG A 67 -3.73 -13.47 21.56
C ARG A 67 -3.88 -14.05 22.96
N ASN A 68 -3.14 -15.11 23.28
CA ASN A 68 -3.24 -15.72 24.62
C ASN A 68 -2.57 -14.84 25.68
N LEU A 69 -1.44 -14.21 25.37
CA LEU A 69 -0.81 -13.25 26.27
C LEU A 69 -1.73 -12.07 26.56
N PHE A 70 -2.40 -11.52 25.55
CA PHE A 70 -3.42 -10.49 25.73
C PHE A 70 -4.56 -10.97 26.63
N ARG A 71 -5.05 -12.20 26.45
CA ARG A 71 -6.12 -12.76 27.30
C ARG A 71 -5.75 -12.77 28.79
N TRP A 72 -4.48 -13.04 29.12
CA TRP A 72 -4.00 -13.15 30.51
C TRP A 72 -3.61 -11.81 31.14
N THR A 73 -3.11 -10.87 30.33
CA THR A 73 -2.46 -9.65 30.82
C THR A 73 -3.26 -8.38 30.55
N LYS A 74 -4.08 -8.40 29.48
CA LYS A 74 -4.69 -7.21 28.88
C LYS A 74 -3.68 -6.13 28.47
N GLU A 75 -2.40 -6.49 28.31
CA GLU A 75 -1.36 -5.53 27.97
C GLU A 75 -1.46 -5.10 26.51
N MET A 76 -1.32 -3.79 26.31
CA MET A 76 -1.45 -3.12 25.02
C MET A 76 -0.41 -3.57 23.99
N ALA A 77 0.78 -3.95 24.44
CA ALA A 77 1.85 -4.43 23.56
C ALA A 77 1.41 -5.63 22.71
N TYR A 78 0.60 -6.54 23.26
CA TYR A 78 0.10 -7.70 22.53
C TYR A 78 -1.00 -7.32 21.52
N ALA A 79 -1.88 -6.38 21.89
CA ALA A 79 -2.90 -5.87 20.97
C ALA A 79 -2.27 -5.11 19.78
N ASP A 80 -1.24 -4.30 20.06
CA ASP A 80 -0.48 -3.57 19.04
C ASP A 80 0.30 -4.52 18.13
N TYR A 81 0.95 -5.54 18.68
CA TYR A 81 1.58 -6.60 17.90
C TYR A 81 0.56 -7.31 17.00
N TYR A 82 -0.61 -7.65 17.55
CA TYR A 82 -1.65 -8.36 16.80
C TYR A 82 -2.14 -7.54 15.61
N GLU A 83 -2.43 -6.24 15.81
CA GLU A 83 -2.80 -5.33 14.72
C GLU A 83 -1.71 -5.27 13.65
N ARG A 84 -0.44 -5.09 14.05
CA ARG A 84 0.70 -4.98 13.13
C ARG A 84 0.84 -6.25 12.28
N ALA A 85 0.96 -7.42 12.92
CA ALA A 85 1.19 -8.69 12.26
C ALA A 85 -0.01 -9.15 11.42
N LEU A 86 -1.24 -8.84 11.85
CA LEU A 86 -2.44 -9.10 11.04
C LEU A 86 -2.45 -8.20 9.79
N THR A 87 -2.30 -6.88 9.98
CA THR A 87 -2.46 -5.88 8.91
C THR A 87 -1.37 -6.00 7.85
N ASN A 88 -0.12 -6.23 8.26
CA ASN A 88 1.03 -6.15 7.36
C ASN A 88 1.61 -7.53 7.01
N GLY A 89 1.49 -8.50 7.92
CA GLY A 89 1.89 -9.88 7.66
C GLY A 89 0.76 -10.66 6.99
N VAL A 90 -0.26 -11.05 7.76
CA VAL A 90 -1.33 -11.96 7.30
C VAL A 90 -2.10 -11.41 6.10
N LEU A 91 -2.57 -10.17 6.12
CA LEU A 91 -3.33 -9.63 4.99
C LEU A 91 -2.48 -9.46 3.72
N SER A 92 -1.15 -9.47 3.83
CA SER A 92 -0.24 -9.37 2.69
C SER A 92 0.01 -10.68 1.97
N ILE A 93 -0.37 -11.83 2.56
CA ILE A 93 -0.01 -13.15 2.00
C ILE A 93 -1.00 -13.69 0.97
N GLN A 94 -2.18 -13.07 0.80
CA GLN A 94 -3.14 -13.44 -0.25
C GLN A 94 -2.94 -12.56 -1.49
N ARG A 95 -2.99 -13.16 -2.69
CA ARG A 95 -2.86 -12.42 -3.95
C ARG A 95 -4.13 -11.62 -4.22
N GLY A 96 -4.18 -10.37 -3.78
CA GLY A 96 -5.36 -9.52 -3.95
C GLY A 96 -6.62 -10.19 -3.38
N THR A 97 -7.63 -10.40 -4.22
CA THR A 97 -8.87 -11.10 -3.86
C THR A 97 -8.96 -12.50 -4.47
N ASP A 98 -7.87 -13.01 -5.02
CA ASP A 98 -7.86 -14.31 -5.68
C ASP A 98 -8.06 -15.42 -4.63
N PRO A 99 -9.10 -16.26 -4.76
CA PRO A 99 -9.43 -17.23 -3.73
C PRO A 99 -8.41 -18.38 -3.74
N GLY A 100 -7.75 -18.58 -2.59
CA GLY A 100 -6.82 -19.70 -2.38
C GLY A 100 -5.46 -19.53 -3.08
N VAL A 101 -5.06 -18.30 -3.41
CA VAL A 101 -3.73 -17.98 -3.95
C VAL A 101 -2.96 -17.23 -2.88
N MET A 102 -1.99 -17.91 -2.25
CA MET A 102 -1.23 -17.38 -1.11
C MET A 102 0.27 -17.65 -1.27
N ILE A 103 1.11 -16.84 -0.62
CA ILE A 103 2.56 -17.05 -0.55
C ILE A 103 2.98 -17.87 0.67
N TYR A 104 4.17 -18.47 0.57
CA TYR A 104 4.85 -19.10 1.70
C TYR A 104 5.67 -18.07 2.50
N MET A 105 6.59 -17.39 1.80
CA MET A 105 7.46 -16.33 2.32
C MET A 105 6.96 -14.96 1.88
N LEU A 106 7.07 -13.95 2.75
CA LEU A 106 6.83 -12.54 2.43
C LEU A 106 8.18 -11.81 2.27
N PRO A 107 8.65 -11.56 1.03
CA PRO A 107 9.96 -10.95 0.76
C PRO A 107 10.10 -9.55 1.36
N LEU A 108 11.28 -9.22 1.90
CA LEU A 108 11.60 -7.89 2.43
C LEU A 108 12.83 -7.24 1.79
N GLY A 109 13.48 -7.93 0.86
CA GLY A 109 14.63 -7.45 0.11
C GLY A 109 14.30 -6.27 -0.80
N HIS A 110 15.34 -5.58 -1.26
CA HIS A 110 15.17 -4.39 -2.08
C HIS A 110 14.86 -4.76 -3.53
N GLY A 111 13.75 -4.24 -4.06
CA GLY A 111 13.30 -4.56 -5.41
C GLY A 111 12.81 -6.00 -5.60
N GLU A 112 12.45 -6.67 -4.50
CA GLU A 112 11.89 -8.01 -4.54
C GLU A 112 10.38 -7.97 -4.80
N SER A 113 9.81 -9.13 -5.13
CA SER A 113 8.39 -9.29 -5.41
C SER A 113 7.85 -10.55 -4.74
N LYS A 114 6.61 -10.50 -4.27
CA LYS A 114 5.92 -11.68 -3.68
C LYS A 114 5.82 -12.84 -4.68
N ALA A 115 5.81 -12.55 -5.98
CA ALA A 115 5.76 -13.54 -7.04
C ALA A 115 7.10 -14.26 -7.29
N ARG A 116 8.21 -13.77 -6.75
CA ARG A 116 9.58 -14.22 -7.11
C ARG A 116 10.28 -15.07 -6.05
N SER A 117 9.67 -15.30 -4.88
CA SER A 117 10.22 -16.22 -3.87
C SER A 117 10.33 -17.65 -4.40
N TYR A 118 11.07 -18.51 -3.70
CA TYR A 118 11.26 -19.91 -4.07
C TYR A 118 9.93 -20.63 -4.33
N HIS A 119 8.92 -20.33 -3.51
CA HIS A 119 7.57 -20.85 -3.67
C HIS A 119 6.68 -19.97 -4.57
N GLY A 120 6.96 -18.67 -4.64
CA GLY A 120 6.12 -17.68 -5.31
C GLY A 120 4.68 -17.69 -4.79
N TRP A 121 3.74 -17.34 -5.66
CA TRP A 121 2.32 -17.56 -5.41
C TRP A 121 1.99 -19.04 -5.59
N GLY A 122 1.33 -19.63 -4.59
CA GLY A 122 0.77 -20.96 -4.73
C GLY A 122 -0.40 -21.01 -5.73
N THR A 123 -0.95 -22.19 -5.89
CA THR A 123 -2.10 -22.44 -6.76
C THR A 123 -3.28 -22.95 -5.96
N LYS A 124 -4.49 -22.74 -6.49
CA LYS A 124 -5.74 -23.13 -5.83
C LYS A 124 -5.83 -24.62 -5.47
N PHE A 125 -5.21 -25.50 -6.26
CA PHE A 125 -5.41 -26.95 -6.17
C PHE A 125 -4.12 -27.79 -6.15
N GLN A 126 -2.93 -27.18 -6.26
CA GLN A 126 -1.67 -27.93 -6.40
C GLN A 126 -0.59 -27.48 -5.40
N SER A 127 -0.85 -26.47 -4.56
CA SER A 127 0.05 -26.05 -3.49
C SER A 127 -0.40 -26.63 -2.16
N PHE A 128 0.43 -27.50 -1.57
CA PHE A 128 0.12 -28.27 -0.35
C PHE A 128 1.17 -28.07 0.76
N TRP A 129 1.63 -26.83 0.91
CA TRP A 129 2.61 -26.47 1.93
C TRP A 129 1.97 -26.19 3.29
N CYS A 130 2.75 -26.18 4.37
CA CYS A 130 2.27 -25.79 5.71
C CYS A 130 1.55 -24.42 5.70
N CYS A 131 2.12 -23.46 4.96
CA CYS A 131 1.60 -22.09 4.81
C CYS A 131 0.21 -22.03 4.16
N TYR A 132 -0.15 -23.02 3.33
CA TYR A 132 -1.51 -23.10 2.79
C TYR A 132 -2.52 -23.49 3.88
N GLY A 133 -2.16 -24.42 4.77
CA GLY A 133 -3.00 -24.81 5.90
C GLY A 133 -3.22 -23.64 6.86
N THR A 134 -2.13 -23.00 7.32
CA THR A 134 -2.21 -21.86 8.24
C THR A 134 -2.81 -20.61 7.58
N GLY A 135 -2.60 -20.41 6.28
CA GLY A 135 -3.24 -19.36 5.48
C GLY A 135 -4.77 -19.50 5.47
N ILE A 136 -5.29 -20.69 5.11
CA ILE A 136 -6.73 -20.96 5.15
C ILE A 136 -7.31 -20.70 6.54
N GLU A 137 -6.64 -21.19 7.59
CA GLU A 137 -7.06 -20.93 8.96
C GLU A 137 -7.07 -19.43 9.29
N SER A 138 -6.03 -18.68 8.92
CA SER A 138 -5.92 -17.24 9.15
C SER A 138 -7.09 -16.47 8.55
N PHE A 139 -7.38 -16.70 7.26
CA PHE A 139 -8.46 -16.00 6.55
C PHE A 139 -9.86 -16.45 7.00
N SER A 140 -10.00 -17.66 7.56
CA SER A 140 -11.27 -18.13 8.13
C SER A 140 -11.64 -17.45 9.46
N LYS A 141 -10.68 -16.81 10.13
CA LYS A 141 -10.83 -16.34 11.52
C LYS A 141 -10.44 -14.88 11.75
N LEU A 142 -10.47 -14.04 10.72
CA LEU A 142 -10.11 -12.61 10.82
C LEU A 142 -10.89 -11.84 11.91
N GLY A 143 -12.06 -12.35 12.34
CA GLY A 143 -12.87 -11.77 13.42
C GLY A 143 -12.53 -12.26 14.85
N ASP A 144 -11.67 -13.26 15.03
CA ASP A 144 -11.52 -14.00 16.31
C ASP A 144 -10.83 -13.22 17.45
N SER A 145 -10.28 -12.06 17.12
CA SER A 145 -9.47 -11.20 17.98
C SER A 145 -9.82 -9.72 17.84
N ILE A 146 -11.04 -9.41 17.40
CA ILE A 146 -11.58 -8.05 17.46
C ILE A 146 -12.01 -7.72 18.90
N TYR A 147 -12.66 -8.68 19.56
CA TYR A 147 -13.32 -8.52 20.86
C TYR A 147 -12.83 -9.55 21.87
N PHE A 148 -12.61 -9.14 23.12
CA PHE A 148 -12.28 -10.04 24.24
C PHE A 148 -13.17 -9.75 25.43
N GLU A 149 -13.92 -10.76 25.86
CA GLU A 149 -14.75 -10.66 27.07
C GLU A 149 -13.92 -10.85 28.33
N GLU A 150 -14.34 -10.17 29.39
CA GLU A 150 -13.85 -10.32 30.75
C GLU A 150 -15.04 -10.54 31.67
N GLU A 151 -15.04 -11.69 32.33
CA GLU A 151 -16.07 -12.05 33.31
C GLU A 151 -15.83 -11.29 34.62
N GLY A 152 -16.92 -10.97 35.32
CA GLY A 152 -16.87 -10.27 36.59
C GLY A 152 -18.26 -9.87 37.06
N THR A 153 -18.35 -9.25 38.24
CA THR A 153 -19.60 -8.65 38.72
C THR A 153 -20.10 -7.56 37.78
N ILE A 154 -19.19 -6.84 37.14
CA ILE A 154 -19.42 -5.94 36.01
C ILE A 154 -18.71 -6.57 34.80
N PRO A 155 -19.45 -7.14 33.83
CA PRO A 155 -18.82 -7.73 32.66
C PRO A 155 -18.08 -6.66 31.83
N GLY A 156 -16.89 -7.01 31.36
CA GLY A 156 -16.03 -6.17 30.53
C GLY A 156 -15.94 -6.68 29.09
N LEU A 157 -15.80 -5.76 28.15
CA LEU A 157 -15.51 -6.06 26.74
C LEU A 157 -14.35 -5.19 26.25
N TYR A 158 -13.24 -5.83 25.87
CA TYR A 158 -12.11 -5.18 25.23
C TYR A 158 -12.30 -5.20 23.72
N ILE A 159 -12.22 -4.03 23.09
CA ILE A 159 -12.24 -3.84 21.64
C ILE A 159 -10.81 -3.48 21.23
N ILE A 160 -10.10 -4.43 20.63
CA ILE A 160 -8.66 -4.26 20.33
C ILE A 160 -8.36 -4.06 18.85
N GLN A 161 -9.27 -4.44 17.95
CA GLN A 161 -9.14 -4.17 16.51
C GLN A 161 -10.27 -3.26 16.04
N TYR A 162 -9.93 -2.36 15.12
CA TYR A 162 -10.90 -1.48 14.48
C TYR A 162 -11.27 -2.00 13.09
N ILE A 163 -12.12 -3.03 13.07
CA ILE A 163 -12.62 -3.71 11.87
C ILE A 163 -14.15 -3.66 11.89
N ALA A 164 -14.75 -3.24 10.76
CA ALA A 164 -16.20 -3.17 10.62
C ALA A 164 -16.84 -4.53 10.91
N SER A 165 -17.68 -4.60 11.94
CA SER A 165 -18.18 -5.86 12.49
C SER A 165 -19.40 -5.66 13.39
N SER A 166 -20.10 -6.76 13.69
CA SER A 166 -21.20 -6.80 14.66
C SER A 166 -20.95 -7.92 15.67
N LEU A 167 -21.15 -7.64 16.95
CA LEU A 167 -21.01 -8.59 18.05
C LEU A 167 -22.30 -8.66 18.86
N LYS A 168 -22.88 -9.87 18.96
CA LYS A 168 -23.90 -10.15 19.97
C LYS A 168 -23.23 -10.41 21.31
N TRP A 169 -23.13 -9.38 22.16
CA TRP A 169 -22.48 -9.48 23.46
C TRP A 169 -23.47 -9.93 24.54
N LYS A 170 -23.51 -11.23 24.81
CA LYS A 170 -24.51 -11.86 25.71
C LYS A 170 -24.37 -11.40 27.17
N SER A 171 -23.13 -11.17 27.61
CA SER A 171 -22.82 -10.76 28.99
C SER A 171 -23.25 -9.32 29.25
N GLY A 172 -23.04 -8.42 28.28
CA GLY A 172 -23.54 -7.04 28.34
C GLY A 172 -25.03 -6.89 27.97
N GLY A 173 -25.61 -7.88 27.28
CA GLY A 173 -27.05 -7.91 26.97
C GLY A 173 -27.48 -7.05 25.78
N PHE A 174 -26.58 -6.77 24.83
CA PHE A 174 -26.88 -5.98 23.63
C PHE A 174 -26.05 -6.41 22.42
N VAL A 175 -26.42 -5.89 21.24
CA VAL A 175 -25.63 -6.03 20.00
C VAL A 175 -24.79 -4.78 19.80
N LEU A 176 -23.48 -4.96 19.68
CA LEU A 176 -22.52 -3.89 19.38
C LEU A 176 -22.23 -3.89 17.88
N ASN A 177 -22.43 -2.76 17.21
CA ASN A 177 -22.07 -2.59 15.80
C ASN A 177 -20.93 -1.59 15.68
N GLN A 178 -19.87 -2.01 15.00
CA GLN A 178 -18.70 -1.21 14.72
C GLN A 178 -18.66 -0.82 13.24
N LYS A 179 -18.65 0.48 12.96
CA LYS A 179 -18.42 1.04 11.62
C LYS A 179 -17.07 1.74 11.61
N VAL A 180 -16.26 1.43 10.61
CA VAL A 180 -14.93 2.03 10.40
C VAL A 180 -14.95 2.72 9.05
N GLU A 181 -14.60 4.00 9.01
CA GLU A 181 -14.51 4.75 7.74
C GLU A 181 -13.22 4.37 6.99
N PRO A 182 -13.24 4.30 5.64
CA PRO A 182 -12.04 4.04 4.86
C PRO A 182 -10.94 5.07 5.12
N VAL A 183 -9.72 4.57 5.35
CA VAL A 183 -8.54 5.43 5.55
C VAL A 183 -8.01 5.92 4.22
N ALA A 184 -7.62 7.20 4.17
CA ALA A 184 -6.94 7.81 3.03
C ALA A 184 -5.75 8.66 3.47
N SER A 185 -4.74 8.80 2.62
CA SER A 185 -3.53 9.57 2.95
C SER A 185 -3.79 11.08 3.07
N TRP A 186 -4.83 11.60 2.41
CA TRP A 186 -5.23 13.02 2.46
C TRP A 186 -6.20 13.38 3.60
N ASP A 187 -6.83 12.39 4.25
CA ASP A 187 -7.64 12.56 5.46
C ASP A 187 -7.03 11.69 6.57
N PRO A 188 -6.07 12.23 7.34
CA PRO A 188 -5.20 11.43 8.20
C PRO A 188 -5.86 11.08 9.55
N TYR A 189 -7.08 10.54 9.50
CA TYR A 189 -7.82 10.11 10.66
C TYR A 189 -8.45 8.73 10.45
N LEU A 190 -8.28 7.86 11.43
CA LEU A 190 -9.12 6.67 11.58
C LEU A 190 -10.37 7.07 12.35
N LYS A 191 -11.53 6.97 11.70
CA LYS A 191 -12.83 7.30 12.30
C LYS A 191 -13.62 6.01 12.54
N VAL A 192 -14.01 5.80 13.78
CA VAL A 192 -14.74 4.61 14.22
C VAL A 192 -16.00 5.04 14.93
N THR A 193 -17.12 4.44 14.55
CA THR A 193 -18.40 4.60 15.24
C THR A 193 -18.82 3.26 15.81
N VAL A 194 -19.08 3.21 17.11
CA VAL A 194 -19.63 2.04 17.80
C VAL A 194 -21.03 2.37 18.30
N THR A 195 -22.03 1.60 17.88
CA THR A 195 -23.43 1.81 18.26
C THR A 195 -24.00 0.58 18.95
N MET A 196 -24.75 0.79 20.03
CA MET A 196 -25.42 -0.30 20.74
C MET A 196 -26.86 -0.43 20.22
N CYS A 197 -27.21 -1.62 19.72
CA CYS A 197 -28.56 -1.97 19.30
C CYS A 197 -29.13 -3.06 20.21
N CYS A 198 -30.46 -3.23 20.12
CA CYS A 198 -31.08 -4.52 20.33
C CYS A 198 -30.83 -5.03 21.75
N ILE A 199 -31.11 -4.19 22.76
CA ILE A 199 -30.85 -4.50 24.17
C ILE A 199 -31.80 -5.62 24.61
N GLU A 200 -31.24 -6.80 24.83
CA GLU A 200 -31.94 -8.01 25.28
C GLU A 200 -32.07 -8.04 26.81
N LYS A 201 -31.16 -7.40 27.55
CA LYS A 201 -31.19 -7.30 29.02
C LYS A 201 -31.03 -5.84 29.46
N VAL A 202 -32.12 -5.26 29.94
CA VAL A 202 -32.12 -3.87 30.44
C VAL A 202 -31.44 -3.81 31.81
N GLY A 203 -30.68 -2.75 32.06
CA GLY A 203 -30.13 -2.46 33.39
C GLY A 203 -28.80 -3.14 33.73
N VAL A 204 -28.15 -3.81 32.76
CA VAL A 204 -26.83 -4.42 32.98
C VAL A 204 -25.75 -3.34 32.99
N LEU A 205 -25.15 -3.10 34.14
CA LEU A 205 -23.92 -2.31 34.26
C LEU A 205 -22.78 -3.09 33.63
N SER A 206 -22.09 -2.51 32.66
CA SER A 206 -21.00 -3.18 31.94
C SER A 206 -19.94 -2.19 31.46
N THR A 207 -18.74 -2.67 31.21
CA THR A 207 -17.58 -1.85 30.84
C THR A 207 -17.14 -2.13 29.40
N LEU A 208 -17.05 -1.09 28.57
CA LEU A 208 -16.35 -1.15 27.29
C LEU A 208 -14.93 -0.59 27.44
N ASN A 209 -13.93 -1.34 27.02
CA ASN A 209 -12.52 -0.95 26.98
C ASN A 209 -12.09 -0.79 25.52
N LEU A 210 -12.02 0.45 25.03
CA LEU A 210 -11.64 0.76 23.65
C LEU A 210 -10.13 1.03 23.57
N ARG A 211 -9.43 0.28 22.73
CA ARG A 211 -7.97 0.43 22.55
C ARG A 211 -7.62 1.80 21.95
N ILE A 212 -6.86 2.64 22.66
CA ILE A 212 -6.21 3.80 22.03
C ILE A 212 -4.82 3.37 21.54
N PRO A 213 -4.61 3.17 20.21
CA PRO A 213 -3.39 2.56 19.69
C PRO A 213 -2.14 3.38 19.99
N SER A 214 -0.99 2.73 20.20
CA SER A 214 0.28 3.44 20.45
C SER A 214 0.76 4.30 19.28
N TRP A 215 0.33 4.00 18.05
CA TRP A 215 0.70 4.77 16.86
C TRP A 215 -0.07 6.10 16.72
N THR A 216 -1.13 6.32 17.49
CA THR A 216 -1.92 7.56 17.42
C THR A 216 -1.31 8.68 18.26
N TYR A 217 -1.78 9.92 18.06
CA TYR A 217 -1.29 11.11 18.78
C TYR A 217 -2.37 11.68 19.69
N SER A 218 -2.00 12.15 20.89
CA SER A 218 -2.94 12.85 21.78
C SER A 218 -3.52 14.11 21.14
N LYS A 219 -2.73 14.83 20.34
CA LYS A 219 -3.19 16.00 19.61
C LYS A 219 -4.10 15.57 18.46
N GLY A 220 -5.38 15.92 18.54
CA GLY A 220 -6.38 15.60 17.52
C GLY A 220 -7.15 14.30 17.77
N LEU A 221 -6.76 13.53 18.79
CA LEU A 221 -7.55 12.41 19.30
C LEU A 221 -8.85 12.95 19.90
N LYS A 222 -9.98 12.35 19.52
CA LYS A 222 -11.31 12.69 20.05
C LYS A 222 -12.10 11.43 20.31
N ALA A 223 -12.84 11.42 21.42
CA ALA A 223 -13.84 10.41 21.70
C ALA A 223 -15.09 11.10 22.25
N THR A 224 -16.25 10.76 21.70
CA THR A 224 -17.54 11.20 22.23
C THR A 224 -18.44 10.03 22.53
N LEU A 225 -19.29 10.20 23.53
CA LEU A 225 -20.40 9.31 23.83
C LEU A 225 -21.68 10.12 23.68
N ASN A 226 -22.46 9.80 22.66
CA ASN A 226 -23.59 10.59 22.20
C ASN A 226 -23.12 12.02 21.85
N THR A 227 -23.43 13.00 22.70
CA THR A 227 -23.03 14.40 22.53
C THR A 227 -21.85 14.81 23.41
N ASP A 228 -21.44 13.95 24.34
CA ASP A 228 -20.54 14.35 25.43
C ASP A 228 -19.11 13.90 25.11
N ASP A 229 -18.16 14.83 25.26
CA ASP A 229 -16.73 14.53 25.14
C ASP A 229 -16.27 13.63 26.29
N LEU A 230 -15.46 12.62 25.97
CA LEU A 230 -14.90 11.70 26.95
C LEU A 230 -13.46 12.10 27.34
N PRO A 231 -13.08 11.92 28.61
CA PRO A 231 -11.67 12.03 29.00
C PRO A 231 -10.86 10.92 28.32
N LEU A 232 -9.79 11.32 27.64
CA LEU A 232 -8.96 10.40 26.85
C LEU A 232 -7.71 9.98 27.63
N PRO A 233 -7.37 8.68 27.67
CA PRO A 233 -6.08 8.24 28.17
C PRO A 233 -4.96 8.59 27.18
N ALA A 234 -3.71 8.45 27.62
CA ALA A 234 -2.58 8.53 26.70
C ALA A 234 -2.61 7.39 25.67
N PRO A 235 -2.16 7.61 24.42
CA PRO A 235 -1.93 6.53 23.45
C PRO A 235 -1.19 5.33 24.05
N GLY A 236 -1.56 4.12 23.63
CA GLY A 236 -1.05 2.89 24.23
C GLY A 236 -1.78 2.44 25.50
N ASN A 237 -3.04 2.87 25.70
CA ASN A 237 -3.89 2.50 26.84
C ASN A 237 -5.34 2.27 26.39
N PHE A 238 -6.20 1.83 27.31
CA PHE A 238 -7.64 1.65 27.07
C PHE A 238 -8.45 2.86 27.56
N LEU A 239 -9.39 3.30 26.74
CA LEU A 239 -10.50 4.15 27.16
C LEU A 239 -11.60 3.25 27.73
N SER A 240 -11.73 3.26 29.06
CA SER A 240 -12.71 2.44 29.79
C SER A 240 -13.97 3.23 30.11
N ILE A 241 -15.13 2.68 29.75
CA ILE A 241 -16.43 3.33 29.95
C ILE A 241 -17.37 2.32 30.60
N SER A 242 -17.71 2.55 31.87
CA SER A 242 -18.64 1.72 32.63
C SER A 242 -20.00 2.39 32.74
N ARG A 243 -21.04 1.78 32.19
CA ARG A 243 -22.41 2.30 32.30
C ARG A 243 -23.47 1.24 32.03
N ILE A 244 -24.72 1.62 32.32
CA ILE A 244 -25.90 0.96 31.78
C ILE A 244 -26.11 1.52 30.37
N TRP A 245 -25.92 0.69 29.36
CA TRP A 245 -26.07 1.07 27.96
C TRP A 245 -27.56 1.18 27.59
N ARG A 246 -27.86 2.12 26.70
CA ARG A 246 -29.19 2.38 26.14
C ARG A 246 -29.19 2.08 24.64
N PRO A 247 -30.35 1.76 24.06
CA PRO A 247 -30.45 1.66 22.61
C PRO A 247 -29.96 2.96 21.99
N ASP A 248 -29.22 2.85 20.90
CA ASP A 248 -28.65 3.95 20.13
C ASP A 248 -27.57 4.77 20.85
N ASP A 249 -27.08 4.32 22.02
CA ASP A 249 -25.84 4.85 22.58
C ASP A 249 -24.73 4.72 21.51
N LYS A 250 -24.08 5.84 21.21
CA LYS A 250 -23.14 5.98 20.11
C LYS A 250 -21.81 6.49 20.62
N LEU A 251 -20.78 5.67 20.50
CA LEU A 251 -19.39 6.06 20.70
C LEU A 251 -18.78 6.44 19.36
N VAL A 252 -18.15 7.61 19.29
CA VAL A 252 -17.39 8.02 18.11
C VAL A 252 -15.95 8.25 18.51
N LEU A 253 -15.02 7.56 17.86
CA LEU A 253 -13.58 7.74 18.00
C LEU A 253 -13.04 8.37 16.71
N GLN A 254 -12.20 9.39 16.86
CA GLN A 254 -11.39 9.94 15.79
C GLN A 254 -9.94 9.92 16.24
N MET A 255 -9.13 9.07 15.60
CA MET A 255 -7.73 8.85 15.94
C MET A 255 -6.84 9.43 14.84
N PRO A 256 -5.98 10.42 15.12
CA PRO A 256 -5.05 10.94 14.13
C PRO A 256 -4.05 9.87 13.74
N MET A 257 -3.82 9.74 12.44
CA MET A 257 -2.82 8.89 11.82
C MET A 257 -1.67 9.76 11.33
N GLY A 258 -0.44 9.29 11.48
CA GLY A 258 0.73 10.00 10.98
C GLY A 258 1.78 9.05 10.44
N LEU A 259 2.70 9.63 9.69
CA LEU A 259 3.88 8.94 9.19
C LEU A 259 4.87 8.73 10.33
N ARG A 260 5.41 7.52 10.43
CA ARG A 260 6.45 7.14 11.38
C ARG A 260 7.52 6.33 10.66
N ALA A 261 8.77 6.57 11.02
CA ALA A 261 9.89 5.76 10.57
C ALA A 261 10.28 4.80 11.69
N GLU A 262 10.56 3.55 11.34
CA GLU A 262 10.91 2.49 12.28
C GLU A 262 12.24 1.88 11.83
N ALA A 263 13.27 1.99 12.66
CA ALA A 263 14.57 1.41 12.36
C ALA A 263 14.48 -0.12 12.30
N VAL A 264 15.22 -0.72 11.38
CA VAL A 264 15.42 -2.18 11.39
C VAL A 264 16.05 -2.59 12.73
N GLN A 265 15.66 -3.73 13.28
CA GLN A 265 16.25 -4.24 14.51
C GLN A 265 17.66 -4.79 14.23
N ASP A 266 18.63 -3.88 14.16
CA ASP A 266 20.04 -4.19 13.95
C ASP A 266 20.90 -3.31 14.87
N GLU A 267 21.89 -3.89 15.53
CA GLU A 267 22.80 -3.15 16.44
C GLU A 267 24.08 -2.66 15.74
N ARG A 268 24.29 -3.03 14.48
CA ARG A 268 25.46 -2.62 13.72
C ARG A 268 25.32 -1.18 13.22
N PRO A 269 26.29 -0.29 13.53
CA PRO A 269 26.21 1.12 13.15
C PRO A 269 26.06 1.38 11.64
N GLU A 270 26.56 0.50 10.78
CA GLU A 270 26.43 0.64 9.33
C GLU A 270 24.96 0.54 8.83
N TYR A 271 24.05 0.03 9.66
CA TYR A 271 22.62 -0.10 9.33
C TYR A 271 21.72 0.90 10.09
N ASP A 272 22.28 1.85 10.84
CA ASP A 272 21.52 2.86 11.61
C ASP A 272 20.59 3.72 10.74
N SER A 273 20.88 3.84 9.44
CA SER A 273 20.07 4.58 8.48
C SER A 273 18.93 3.76 7.87
N VAL A 274 18.86 2.45 8.11
CA VAL A 274 17.88 1.57 7.46
C VAL A 274 16.56 1.59 8.23
N GLN A 275 15.52 2.13 7.61
CA GLN A 275 14.23 2.35 8.25
C GLN A 275 13.06 1.97 7.34
N ALA A 276 12.01 1.42 7.93
CA ALA A 276 10.71 1.22 7.31
C ALA A 276 9.80 2.43 7.60
N ILE A 277 8.77 2.60 6.78
CA ILE A 277 7.88 3.77 6.84
C ILE A 277 6.46 3.27 7.03
N LEU A 278 5.77 3.78 8.05
CA LEU A 278 4.39 3.39 8.36
C LEU A 278 3.48 4.60 8.43
N PHE A 279 2.21 4.40 8.09
CA PHE A 279 1.12 5.36 8.27
C PHE A 279 0.06 4.76 9.20
N GLY A 280 0.08 5.19 10.47
CA GLY A 280 -0.64 4.49 11.54
C GLY A 280 -0.22 3.01 11.63
N PRO A 281 -1.14 2.03 11.45
CA PRO A 281 -0.83 0.61 11.47
C PRO A 281 -0.33 0.06 10.13
N TYR A 282 -0.43 0.82 9.03
CA TYR A 282 -0.10 0.34 7.68
C TYR A 282 1.39 0.54 7.36
N LEU A 283 2.08 -0.54 7.03
CA LEU A 283 3.44 -0.52 6.49
C LEU A 283 3.40 -0.12 5.01
N LEU A 284 4.16 0.91 4.66
CA LEU A 284 4.27 1.39 3.29
C LEU A 284 5.47 0.76 2.60
N ALA A 285 5.24 0.23 1.39
CA ALA A 285 6.26 -0.27 0.49
C ALA A 285 6.37 0.66 -0.73
N GLY A 286 7.59 0.93 -1.18
CA GLY A 286 7.84 1.77 -2.36
C GLY A 286 8.06 0.92 -3.60
N LEU A 287 7.36 1.25 -4.68
CA LEU A 287 7.52 0.58 -5.97
C LEU A 287 8.92 0.84 -6.54
N THR A 288 9.68 -0.23 -6.73
CA THR A 288 11.08 -0.16 -7.16
C THR A 288 11.61 -1.52 -7.57
N SER A 289 12.56 -1.53 -8.49
CA SER A 289 13.33 -2.72 -8.90
C SER A 289 14.69 -2.84 -8.20
N GLY A 290 14.95 -2.00 -7.19
CA GLY A 290 16.15 -2.13 -6.36
C GLY A 290 16.66 -0.84 -5.72
N ASP A 291 16.22 0.34 -6.19
CA ASP A 291 16.52 1.61 -5.52
C ASP A 291 15.78 1.66 -4.17
N TRP A 292 16.48 2.14 -3.14
CA TRP A 292 16.05 2.17 -1.75
C TRP A 292 16.68 3.34 -0.98
N GLU A 293 17.33 4.29 -1.69
CA GLU A 293 18.01 5.44 -1.08
C GLU A 293 17.07 6.65 -0.95
N ILE A 294 16.91 7.16 0.27
CA ILE A 294 16.13 8.37 0.58
C ILE A 294 17.08 9.49 0.98
N LYS A 295 16.96 10.65 0.30
CA LYS A 295 17.87 11.78 0.50
C LYS A 295 17.66 12.43 1.86
N ARG A 296 18.65 12.31 2.75
CA ARG A 296 18.60 12.93 4.08
C ARG A 296 19.10 14.37 4.04
N ARG A 297 18.31 15.31 3.51
CA ARG A 297 18.61 16.73 3.74
C ARG A 297 18.19 17.12 5.17
N ARG A 298 18.89 18.07 5.80
CA ARG A 298 18.51 18.65 7.10
C ARG A 298 17.07 19.20 7.02
N MET A 299 16.10 18.38 7.41
CA MET A 299 14.68 18.69 7.45
C MET A 299 14.10 18.06 8.71
N ASN A 300 13.10 18.71 9.29
CA ASN A 300 12.71 18.47 10.68
C ASN A 300 11.61 17.40 10.82
N SER A 301 10.92 17.01 9.74
CA SER A 301 9.75 16.11 9.79
C SER A 301 9.68 15.13 8.62
N LEU A 302 9.03 13.99 8.82
CA LEU A 302 8.84 13.01 7.76
C LEU A 302 7.91 13.49 6.63
N SER A 303 6.99 14.39 6.96
CA SER A 303 6.05 14.96 6.00
C SER A 303 6.69 15.87 4.95
N ASP A 304 7.95 16.28 5.15
CA ASP A 304 8.69 17.09 4.17
C ASP A 304 9.17 16.25 2.96
N TRP A 305 9.32 14.94 3.16
CA TRP A 305 9.79 13.99 2.13
C TRP A 305 8.73 12.98 1.70
N VAL A 306 7.73 12.67 2.53
CA VAL A 306 6.58 11.84 2.14
C VAL A 306 5.30 12.66 2.12
N THR A 307 4.76 12.87 0.92
CA THR A 307 3.56 13.66 0.72
C THR A 307 2.40 12.78 0.23
N PRO A 308 1.17 12.99 0.73
CA PRO A 308 0.01 12.20 0.29
C PRO A 308 -0.28 12.43 -1.20
N VAL A 309 -0.67 11.36 -1.91
CA VAL A 309 -1.17 11.46 -3.29
C VAL A 309 -2.62 11.99 -3.25
N PRO A 310 -2.94 13.10 -3.94
CA PRO A 310 -4.31 13.62 -3.98
C PRO A 310 -5.29 12.64 -4.63
N SER A 311 -6.54 12.62 -4.14
CA SER A 311 -7.60 11.76 -4.67
C SER A 311 -7.94 12.01 -6.15
N THR A 312 -7.70 13.23 -6.64
CA THR A 312 -7.93 13.64 -8.04
C THR A 312 -6.93 13.03 -9.01
N TYR A 313 -5.79 12.53 -8.55
CA TYR A 313 -4.76 11.97 -9.44
C TYR A 313 -5.22 10.67 -10.10
N THR A 314 -6.09 9.89 -9.46
CA THR A 314 -6.61 8.64 -10.02
C THR A 314 -7.43 8.87 -11.30
N SER A 315 -8.17 9.98 -11.39
CA SER A 315 -8.90 10.33 -12.63
C SER A 315 -8.00 10.79 -13.77
N GLN A 316 -6.71 11.00 -13.52
CA GLN A 316 -5.73 11.43 -14.52
C GLN A 316 -4.92 10.25 -15.11
N LEU A 317 -5.21 9.01 -14.71
CA LEU A 317 -4.44 7.83 -15.10
C LEU A 317 -4.95 7.21 -16.40
N VAL A 318 -4.03 7.03 -17.34
CA VAL A 318 -4.28 6.52 -18.69
C VAL A 318 -3.27 5.46 -19.10
N SER A 319 -3.66 4.65 -20.07
CA SER A 319 -2.75 3.79 -20.84
C SER A 319 -2.90 4.11 -22.32
N VAL A 320 -1.78 4.10 -23.06
CA VAL A 320 -1.75 4.38 -24.50
C VAL A 320 -1.51 3.06 -25.23
N SER A 321 -2.44 2.62 -26.08
CA SER A 321 -2.34 1.36 -26.82
C SER A 321 -2.39 1.54 -28.33
N GLN A 322 -1.89 0.56 -29.07
CA GLN A 322 -1.97 0.51 -30.53
C GLN A 322 -2.13 -0.94 -30.99
N ALA A 323 -2.96 -1.15 -32.00
CA ALA A 323 -3.12 -2.45 -32.63
C ALA A 323 -2.14 -2.60 -33.81
N SER A 324 -1.49 -3.74 -33.92
CA SER A 324 -0.62 -4.10 -35.05
C SER A 324 -0.75 -5.60 -35.32
N GLU A 325 -1.02 -5.97 -36.57
CA GLU A 325 -1.16 -7.38 -37.02
C GLU A 325 -2.14 -8.23 -36.17
N GLY A 326 -3.25 -7.63 -35.74
CA GLY A 326 -4.27 -8.32 -34.93
C GLY A 326 -3.91 -8.53 -33.46
N LYS A 327 -2.75 -8.01 -33.02
CA LYS A 327 -2.33 -7.94 -31.62
C LYS A 327 -2.43 -6.52 -31.11
N GLU A 328 -2.71 -6.36 -29.84
CA GLU A 328 -2.71 -5.05 -29.18
C GLU A 328 -1.44 -4.91 -28.32
N PHE A 329 -0.82 -3.74 -28.42
CA PHE A 329 0.37 -3.37 -27.68
C PHE A 329 0.09 -2.11 -26.87
N VAL A 330 0.82 -1.92 -25.77
CA VAL A 330 0.72 -0.76 -24.89
C VAL A 330 2.08 -0.07 -24.77
N LEU A 331 2.05 1.26 -24.72
CA LEU A 331 3.21 2.08 -24.39
C LEU A 331 3.61 1.80 -22.94
N THR A 332 4.90 1.58 -22.70
CA THR A 332 5.44 1.34 -21.35
C THR A 332 6.71 2.14 -21.12
N SER A 333 6.94 2.50 -19.86
CA SER A 333 8.17 3.14 -19.37
C SER A 333 9.12 2.08 -18.80
N LEU A 334 10.10 1.64 -19.60
CA LEU A 334 11.06 0.60 -19.24
C LEU A 334 12.50 1.09 -19.45
N ASN A 335 13.35 0.88 -18.43
CA ASN A 335 14.79 1.20 -18.48
C ASN A 335 15.10 2.62 -19.00
N ASN A 336 14.36 3.63 -18.50
CA ASN A 336 14.45 5.04 -18.93
C ASN A 336 14.12 5.30 -20.41
N SER A 337 13.45 4.36 -21.08
CA SER A 337 12.99 4.49 -22.46
C SER A 337 11.52 4.12 -22.58
N LEU A 338 10.90 4.51 -23.68
CA LEU A 338 9.51 4.17 -23.97
C LEU A 338 9.47 3.05 -25.01
N THR A 339 8.78 1.94 -24.69
CA THR A 339 8.64 0.79 -25.58
C THR A 339 7.19 0.33 -25.69
N MET A 340 6.85 -0.27 -26.82
CA MET A 340 5.57 -0.98 -27.01
C MET A 340 5.71 -2.41 -26.53
N GLU A 341 4.86 -2.80 -25.59
CA GLU A 341 4.84 -4.13 -24.97
C GLU A 341 3.46 -4.78 -25.11
N LYS A 342 3.35 -6.06 -24.77
CA LYS A 342 2.05 -6.74 -24.71
C LYS A 342 1.16 -6.16 -23.61
N LEU A 343 -0.15 -6.38 -23.71
CA LEU A 343 -1.07 -6.01 -22.63
C LEU A 343 -0.64 -6.66 -21.30
N PRO A 344 -0.52 -5.86 -20.22
CA PRO A 344 -0.15 -6.39 -18.92
C PRO A 344 -1.34 -7.02 -18.21
N GLU A 345 -1.03 -7.99 -17.35
CA GLU A 345 -1.96 -8.43 -16.31
C GLU A 345 -1.98 -7.42 -15.15
N SER A 346 -3.13 -7.28 -14.50
CA SER A 346 -3.29 -6.36 -13.37
C SER A 346 -2.45 -6.79 -12.16
N GLY A 347 -1.72 -5.84 -11.58
CA GLY A 347 -0.90 -6.08 -10.40
C GLY A 347 0.50 -6.62 -10.72
N THR A 348 1.00 -6.32 -11.92
CA THR A 348 2.35 -6.66 -12.38
C THR A 348 3.19 -5.41 -12.58
N ASP A 349 4.52 -5.53 -12.59
CA ASP A 349 5.43 -4.43 -12.95
C ASP A 349 5.05 -3.79 -14.29
N LEU A 350 4.70 -4.60 -15.28
CA LEU A 350 4.31 -4.11 -16.61
C LEU A 350 3.02 -3.26 -16.55
N SER A 351 2.07 -3.59 -15.67
CA SER A 351 0.86 -2.77 -15.47
C SER A 351 1.17 -1.39 -14.88
N LEU A 352 2.19 -1.29 -14.03
CA LEU A 352 2.70 -0.01 -13.52
C LEU A 352 3.34 0.79 -14.65
N HIS A 353 4.30 0.19 -15.37
CA HIS A 353 5.04 0.83 -16.44
C HIS A 353 4.15 1.27 -17.62
N ALA A 354 3.02 0.57 -17.84
CA ALA A 354 2.03 0.88 -18.86
C ALA A 354 1.03 1.97 -18.47
N THR A 355 1.09 2.46 -17.24
CA THR A 355 0.17 3.47 -16.71
C THR A 355 0.89 4.82 -16.59
N PHE A 356 0.25 5.87 -17.09
CA PHE A 356 0.76 7.24 -17.05
C PHE A 356 -0.28 8.16 -16.43
N ARG A 357 0.18 9.16 -15.69
CA ARG A 357 -0.61 10.31 -15.27
C ARG A 357 -0.49 11.42 -16.31
N VAL A 358 -1.62 11.93 -16.76
CA VAL A 358 -1.68 13.08 -17.67
C VAL A 358 -1.68 14.36 -16.85
N ILE A 359 -0.75 15.26 -17.16
CA ILE A 359 -0.65 16.57 -16.53
C ILE A 359 -0.99 17.64 -17.57
N SER A 360 -1.90 18.56 -17.24
CA SER A 360 -2.30 19.67 -18.12
C SER A 360 -2.63 20.91 -17.29
N ASP A 361 -2.14 22.07 -17.73
CA ASP A 361 -2.40 23.36 -17.07
C ASP A 361 -3.81 23.91 -17.38
N ASP A 362 -4.42 23.45 -18.48
CA ASP A 362 -5.65 24.02 -19.04
C ASP A 362 -6.95 23.45 -18.44
N VAL A 363 -6.90 22.53 -17.47
CA VAL A 363 -8.11 21.82 -17.03
C VAL A 363 -8.26 21.67 -15.51
N ASN A 364 -9.35 22.22 -14.98
CA ASN A 364 -9.84 21.90 -13.65
C ASN A 364 -10.19 20.41 -13.55
N SER A 365 -9.49 19.71 -12.66
CA SER A 365 -9.33 18.26 -12.57
C SER A 365 -10.54 17.47 -12.04
N SER A 366 -11.77 17.89 -12.33
CA SER A 366 -12.96 17.27 -11.70
C SER A 366 -13.82 16.40 -12.63
N ARG A 367 -13.49 16.28 -13.93
CA ARG A 367 -14.42 15.63 -14.89
C ARG A 367 -13.83 14.97 -16.14
N LEU A 368 -12.55 14.62 -16.16
CA LEU A 368 -11.92 14.04 -17.35
C LEU A 368 -11.90 12.52 -17.20
N LEU A 369 -12.59 11.82 -18.10
CA LEU A 369 -12.75 10.36 -18.08
C LEU A 369 -11.97 9.70 -19.22
N SER A 370 -11.51 10.48 -20.22
CA SER A 370 -10.72 9.98 -21.34
C SER A 370 -9.73 11.02 -21.85
N LEU A 371 -8.61 10.58 -22.46
CA LEU A 371 -7.62 11.47 -23.05
C LEU A 371 -8.13 12.13 -24.37
N VAL A 372 -9.28 11.69 -24.88
CA VAL A 372 -10.08 12.36 -25.92
C VAL A 372 -10.62 13.72 -25.41
N ASP A 373 -10.90 13.85 -24.11
CA ASP A 373 -11.29 15.13 -23.49
C ASP A 373 -10.13 16.15 -23.47
N TYR A 374 -8.92 15.71 -23.82
CA TYR A 374 -7.73 16.53 -23.95
C TYR A 374 -7.40 16.89 -25.40
N ILE A 375 -8.18 16.46 -26.40
CA ILE A 375 -7.99 16.90 -27.78
C ILE A 375 -7.96 18.44 -27.85
N GLY A 376 -6.93 18.96 -28.50
CA GLY A 376 -6.64 20.40 -28.61
C GLY A 376 -5.83 20.98 -27.45
N LYS A 377 -5.59 20.23 -26.37
CA LYS A 377 -4.87 20.69 -25.17
C LYS A 377 -3.42 20.24 -25.17
N SER A 378 -2.61 20.94 -24.38
CA SER A 378 -1.21 20.56 -24.13
C SER A 378 -1.13 19.69 -22.88
N VAL A 379 -0.41 18.58 -22.98
CA VAL A 379 -0.25 17.60 -21.90
C VAL A 379 1.21 17.18 -21.74
N MET A 380 1.54 16.74 -20.52
CA MET A 380 2.75 15.98 -20.21
C MET A 380 2.34 14.61 -19.69
N LEU A 381 3.18 13.60 -19.93
CA LEU A 381 2.96 12.24 -19.44
C LEU A 381 3.98 11.93 -18.34
N GLU A 382 3.48 11.59 -17.15
CA GLU A 382 4.30 11.14 -16.01
C GLU A 382 4.07 9.63 -15.79
N PRO A 383 5.10 8.77 -15.83
CA PRO A 383 4.93 7.36 -15.52
C PRO A 383 4.46 7.14 -14.08
N PHE A 384 3.51 6.22 -13.88
CA PHE A 384 2.83 6.00 -12.60
C PHE A 384 3.78 5.66 -11.43
N ASP A 385 4.77 4.81 -11.68
CA ASP A 385 5.75 4.31 -10.71
C ASP A 385 6.96 5.25 -10.51
N LEU A 386 7.06 6.31 -11.32
CA LEU A 386 8.15 7.30 -11.30
C LEU A 386 7.61 8.73 -11.11
N PRO A 387 6.97 9.04 -9.96
CA PRO A 387 6.39 10.36 -9.72
C PRO A 387 7.46 11.46 -9.81
N GLY A 388 7.17 12.54 -10.54
CA GLY A 388 8.09 13.64 -10.82
C GLY A 388 8.98 13.45 -12.05
N MET A 389 8.92 12.31 -12.73
CA MET A 389 9.56 12.09 -14.03
C MET A 389 8.57 12.35 -15.17
N LEU A 390 9.05 12.87 -16.30
CA LEU A 390 8.24 13.15 -17.48
C LEU A 390 8.79 12.44 -18.71
N VAL A 391 7.89 12.01 -19.59
CA VAL A 391 8.23 11.57 -20.95
C VAL A 391 8.72 12.78 -21.73
N VAL A 392 9.88 12.63 -22.37
CA VAL A 392 10.54 13.69 -23.13
C VAL A 392 11.10 13.22 -24.46
N HIS A 393 11.32 14.18 -25.36
CA HIS A 393 12.06 14.00 -26.61
C HIS A 393 13.19 15.03 -26.72
N ASN A 394 14.24 14.69 -27.48
CA ASN A 394 15.40 15.56 -27.77
C ASN A 394 15.57 15.84 -29.28
N GLY A 395 14.49 15.70 -30.05
CA GLY A 395 14.47 15.98 -31.49
C GLY A 395 13.82 14.83 -32.29
N PRO A 396 13.66 15.00 -33.61
CA PRO A 396 13.09 13.98 -34.46
C PRO A 396 14.06 12.81 -34.66
N ASP A 397 13.50 11.65 -34.98
CA ASP A 397 14.18 10.37 -35.22
C ASP A 397 14.97 9.84 -34.00
N ASN A 398 14.77 10.45 -32.83
CA ASN A 398 15.30 9.99 -31.56
C ASN A 398 14.25 9.27 -30.73
N ASN A 399 14.70 8.30 -29.92
CA ASN A 399 13.84 7.61 -28.96
C ASN A 399 13.35 8.57 -27.88
N LEU A 400 12.11 8.38 -27.45
CA LEU A 400 11.60 9.04 -26.26
C LEU A 400 12.32 8.52 -25.02
N GLY A 401 12.55 9.42 -24.07
CA GLY A 401 13.20 9.13 -22.80
C GLY A 401 12.42 9.66 -21.62
N LEU A 402 13.00 9.53 -20.43
CA LEU A 402 12.46 10.06 -19.19
C LEU A 402 13.47 11.02 -18.55
N THR A 403 12.99 12.13 -18.02
CA THR A 403 13.81 13.02 -17.18
C THR A 403 12.98 13.61 -16.05
N ASN A 404 13.64 14.15 -15.04
CA ASN A 404 12.96 14.84 -13.94
C ASN A 404 12.30 16.12 -14.47
N ALA A 405 11.08 16.42 -14.01
CA ALA A 405 10.32 17.60 -14.41
C ALA A 405 11.12 18.92 -14.30
N LYS A 406 12.03 19.05 -13.33
CA LYS A 406 12.91 20.22 -13.20
C LYS A 406 13.89 20.35 -14.36
N VAL A 407 14.57 19.26 -14.72
CA VAL A 407 15.53 19.24 -15.83
C VAL A 407 14.83 19.50 -17.16
N ALA A 408 13.64 18.91 -17.35
CA ALA A 408 12.81 19.16 -18.53
C ALA A 408 12.43 20.63 -18.71
N SER A 409 12.37 21.43 -17.63
CA SER A 409 12.08 22.86 -17.69
C SER A 409 13.31 23.76 -17.88
N GLU A 410 14.52 23.26 -17.61
CA GLU A 410 15.76 24.04 -17.63
C GLU A 410 16.60 23.81 -18.90
N GLU A 411 16.55 22.61 -19.49
CA GLU A 411 17.33 22.29 -20.69
C GLU A 411 16.58 22.64 -21.98
N ASP A 412 17.08 23.66 -22.70
CA ASP A 412 16.50 24.11 -23.97
C ASP A 412 16.36 23.02 -25.03
N ASN A 413 17.14 21.94 -24.94
CA ASN A 413 17.17 20.85 -25.93
C ASN A 413 16.17 19.72 -25.65
N ILE A 414 15.51 19.71 -24.50
CA ILE A 414 14.55 18.67 -24.10
C ILE A 414 13.13 19.26 -24.10
N SER A 415 12.14 18.48 -24.54
CA SER A 415 10.73 18.89 -24.49
C SER A 415 9.85 17.76 -23.98
N SER A 416 8.97 18.07 -23.04
CA SER A 416 7.98 17.18 -22.41
C SER A 416 6.53 17.46 -22.84
N LEU A 417 6.29 18.57 -23.56
CA LEU A 417 4.95 19.03 -23.90
C LEU A 417 4.50 18.46 -25.24
N PHE A 418 3.34 17.79 -25.21
CA PHE A 418 2.67 17.26 -26.37
C PHE A 418 1.29 17.89 -26.52
N GLN A 419 0.94 18.31 -27.72
CA GLN A 419 -0.43 18.67 -28.08
C GLN A 419 -1.17 17.40 -28.47
N VAL A 420 -2.29 17.13 -27.80
CA VAL A 420 -3.17 16.02 -28.18
C VAL A 420 -4.00 16.47 -29.37
N VAL A 421 -3.96 15.71 -30.46
CA VAL A 421 -4.78 15.93 -31.65
C VAL A 421 -5.62 14.69 -31.96
N GLU A 422 -6.68 14.85 -32.76
CA GLU A 422 -7.40 13.71 -33.33
C GLU A 422 -6.41 12.77 -34.04
N GLY A 423 -6.63 11.46 -33.92
CA GLY A 423 -5.76 10.46 -34.53
C GLY A 423 -5.60 10.72 -36.01
N LEU A 424 -4.34 10.69 -36.47
CA LEU A 424 -4.04 10.95 -37.88
C LEU A 424 -4.70 9.95 -38.82
N ASP A 425 -5.07 8.76 -38.31
CA ASP A 425 -5.77 7.69 -39.03
C ASP A 425 -7.27 7.92 -39.18
N LEU A 426 -7.81 8.99 -38.57
CA LEU A 426 -9.22 9.36 -38.59
C LEU A 426 -10.16 8.26 -38.06
N LYS A 427 -9.62 7.26 -37.34
CA LYS A 427 -10.44 6.25 -36.67
C LYS A 427 -11.08 6.88 -35.44
N ASN A 428 -12.33 6.54 -35.18
CA ASN A 428 -13.02 7.10 -34.03
C ASN A 428 -12.35 6.65 -32.72
N GLY A 429 -12.02 7.61 -31.85
CA GLY A 429 -11.41 7.35 -30.54
C GLY A 429 -9.88 7.19 -30.54
N THR A 430 -9.21 7.40 -31.67
CA THR A 430 -7.74 7.47 -31.72
C THR A 430 -7.26 8.91 -31.52
N VAL A 431 -6.05 9.04 -30.99
CA VAL A 431 -5.35 10.32 -30.83
C VAL A 431 -3.92 10.22 -31.34
N SER A 432 -3.34 11.38 -31.65
CA SER A 432 -1.91 11.52 -31.90
C SER A 432 -1.34 12.58 -30.97
N LEU A 433 -0.09 12.38 -30.54
CA LEU A 433 0.62 13.26 -29.61
C LEU A 433 1.68 14.03 -30.40
N GLU A 434 1.38 15.28 -30.75
CA GLU A 434 2.25 16.17 -31.51
C GLU A 434 3.20 16.91 -30.58
N SER A 435 4.49 17.03 -30.92
CA SER A 435 5.42 17.87 -30.15
C SER A 435 5.02 19.35 -30.24
N LYS A 436 4.87 20.01 -29.09
CA LYS A 436 4.65 21.47 -29.04
C LYS A 436 5.84 22.26 -29.59
N ARG A 437 7.05 21.72 -29.44
CA ARG A 437 8.30 22.35 -29.88
C ARG A 437 8.56 22.12 -31.37
N GLN A 438 8.21 20.95 -31.89
CA GLN A 438 8.44 20.54 -33.27
C GLN A 438 7.12 20.17 -33.95
N LYS A 439 6.47 21.19 -34.51
CA LYS A 439 5.20 21.02 -35.24
C LYS A 439 5.36 20.06 -36.41
N GLY A 440 4.38 19.19 -36.60
CA GLY A 440 4.39 18.12 -37.60
C GLY A 440 5.17 16.87 -37.17
N CYS A 441 5.67 16.82 -35.92
CA CYS A 441 6.38 15.65 -35.37
C CYS A 441 5.59 15.03 -34.22
N TYR A 442 5.39 13.72 -34.31
CA TYR A 442 4.47 12.97 -33.44
C TYR A 442 5.19 11.83 -32.74
N ILE A 443 4.66 11.40 -31.59
CA ILE A 443 5.01 10.12 -31.01
C ILE A 443 4.73 9.03 -32.05
N PHE A 444 5.71 8.15 -32.27
CA PHE A 444 5.72 7.16 -33.34
C PHE A 444 6.26 5.84 -32.80
N SER A 445 5.48 4.78 -32.92
CA SER A 445 5.78 3.44 -32.37
C SER A 445 6.39 2.47 -33.38
N GLY A 446 6.42 2.81 -34.68
CA GLY A 446 6.84 1.90 -35.74
C GLY A 446 5.69 1.29 -36.54
N ILE A 447 6.00 0.74 -37.71
CA ILE A 447 5.00 0.20 -38.65
C ILE A 447 4.56 -1.20 -38.24
N THR A 448 5.53 -2.05 -37.90
CA THR A 448 5.29 -3.40 -37.39
C THR A 448 5.77 -3.46 -35.95
N LEU A 449 4.85 -3.75 -35.02
CA LEU A 449 5.17 -3.80 -33.61
C LEU A 449 5.57 -5.21 -33.17
N SER A 450 6.62 -5.27 -32.37
CA SER A 450 6.98 -6.42 -31.53
C SER A 450 7.25 -5.96 -30.11
N GLU A 451 7.31 -6.91 -29.18
CA GLU A 451 7.69 -6.65 -27.78
C GLU A 451 9.06 -5.96 -27.72
N GLY A 452 9.19 -4.89 -26.94
CA GLY A 452 10.39 -4.05 -26.87
C GLY A 452 10.57 -3.04 -28.02
N THR A 453 9.58 -2.84 -28.89
CA THR A 453 9.70 -1.83 -29.98
C THR A 453 9.83 -0.44 -29.38
N LYS A 454 10.94 0.25 -29.64
CA LYS A 454 11.20 1.59 -29.10
C LYS A 454 10.31 2.64 -29.75
N VAL A 455 9.82 3.56 -28.93
CA VAL A 455 8.98 4.67 -29.36
C VAL A 455 9.83 5.92 -29.54
N GLN A 456 9.58 6.63 -30.64
CA GLN A 456 10.38 7.76 -31.10
C GLN A 456 9.50 9.00 -31.32
N LEU A 457 10.13 10.15 -31.48
CA LEU A 457 9.48 11.29 -32.12
C LEU A 457 9.80 11.25 -33.62
N LYS A 458 8.79 11.29 -34.49
CA LYS A 458 9.00 11.27 -35.95
C LYS A 458 8.18 12.33 -36.66
N CYS A 459 8.78 13.01 -37.63
CA CYS A 459 8.11 14.07 -38.40
C CYS A 459 7.44 13.54 -39.65
N LYS A 460 6.27 14.11 -39.96
CA LYS A 460 5.52 13.80 -41.17
C LYS A 460 6.27 14.35 -42.39
N SER A 461 6.79 13.47 -43.25
CA SER A 461 7.53 13.86 -44.46
C SER A 461 6.60 14.23 -45.63
N THR A 462 5.45 13.55 -45.77
CA THR A 462 4.39 13.85 -46.75
C THR A 462 3.00 13.49 -46.19
N SER A 463 1.94 14.15 -46.67
CA SER A 463 0.60 14.06 -46.06
C SER A 463 -0.12 12.71 -46.22
N THR A 464 0.39 11.81 -47.07
CA THR A 464 -0.29 10.59 -47.56
C THR A 464 0.39 9.27 -47.15
N ASP A 465 1.42 9.28 -46.31
CA ASP A 465 2.06 8.04 -45.84
C ASP A 465 1.14 7.32 -44.82
N SER A 466 0.38 6.33 -45.32
CA SER A 466 -0.56 5.53 -44.52
C SER A 466 0.14 4.81 -43.36
N ASN A 467 1.39 4.38 -43.56
CA ASN A 467 2.15 3.68 -42.53
C ASN A 467 2.55 4.62 -41.41
N PHE A 468 2.94 5.87 -41.74
CA PHE A 468 3.18 6.90 -40.74
C PHE A 468 1.92 7.23 -39.94
N ILE A 469 0.81 7.42 -40.66
CA ILE A 469 -0.49 7.76 -40.09
C ILE A 469 -0.93 6.74 -39.04
N GLU A 470 -0.86 5.45 -39.38
CA GLU A 470 -1.24 4.38 -38.46
C GLU A 470 -0.27 4.29 -37.28
N ALA A 471 1.04 4.33 -37.53
CA ALA A 471 2.08 4.23 -36.51
C ALA A 471 2.15 5.43 -35.53
N ALA A 472 1.56 6.58 -35.89
CA ALA A 472 1.46 7.76 -35.03
C ALA A 472 0.07 7.93 -34.39
N SER A 473 -0.85 6.99 -34.60
CA SER A 473 -2.21 7.02 -34.04
C SER A 473 -2.37 5.96 -32.95
N PHE A 474 -2.89 6.36 -31.79
CA PHE A 474 -3.01 5.52 -30.60
C PHE A 474 -4.43 5.51 -30.05
N SER A 475 -4.82 4.39 -29.48
CA SER A 475 -6.02 4.24 -28.66
C SER A 475 -5.72 4.58 -27.20
N LEU A 476 -6.69 5.16 -26.51
CA LEU A 476 -6.55 5.56 -25.11
C LEU A 476 -7.48 4.74 -24.23
N ARG A 477 -6.97 4.37 -23.07
CA ARG A 477 -7.69 3.57 -22.10
C ARG A 477 -7.48 4.11 -20.70
N LYS A 478 -8.33 3.67 -19.77
CA LYS A 478 -8.07 3.83 -18.35
C LYS A 478 -6.74 3.14 -17.99
N GLY A 479 -5.96 3.78 -17.12
CA GLY A 479 -4.74 3.21 -16.57
C GLY A 479 -4.92 1.76 -16.09
N PHE A 480 -3.92 0.90 -16.36
CA PHE A 480 -3.91 -0.49 -15.87
C PHE A 480 -3.75 -0.56 -14.35
N SER A 481 -3.18 0.49 -13.75
CA SER A 481 -2.96 0.66 -12.32
C SER A 481 -3.73 1.85 -11.76
N ASN A 482 -4.03 1.83 -10.46
CA ASN A 482 -4.67 2.93 -9.74
C ASN A 482 -3.92 3.21 -8.44
N TYR A 483 -3.94 4.46 -7.99
CA TYR A 483 -3.43 4.79 -6.66
C TYR A 483 -4.31 4.13 -5.58
N HIS A 484 -3.66 3.49 -4.60
CA HIS A 484 -4.34 3.09 -3.37
C HIS A 484 -4.77 4.35 -2.58
N PRO A 485 -5.90 4.36 -1.84
CA PRO A 485 -6.30 5.52 -1.03
C PRO A 485 -5.24 5.97 -0.02
N ILE A 486 -4.38 5.04 0.42
CA ILE A 486 -3.23 5.28 1.31
C ILE A 486 -1.92 5.37 0.50
N SER A 487 -1.93 6.08 -0.63
CA SER A 487 -0.72 6.31 -1.43
C SER A 487 -0.01 7.58 -1.03
N PHE A 488 1.33 7.53 -1.05
CA PHE A 488 2.21 8.67 -0.82
C PHE A 488 3.32 8.72 -1.86
N VAL A 489 3.90 9.89 -2.09
CA VAL A 489 5.15 10.07 -2.84
C VAL A 489 6.27 10.33 -1.85
N ALA A 490 7.29 9.47 -1.84
CA ALA A 490 8.51 9.66 -1.05
C ALA A 490 9.65 10.19 -1.92
N LYS A 491 10.34 11.24 -1.48
CA LYS A 491 11.50 11.80 -2.20
C LYS A 491 12.75 10.97 -1.99
N GLY A 492 13.23 10.28 -3.03
CA GLY A 492 14.48 9.53 -3.00
C GLY A 492 15.70 10.35 -3.40
N ALA A 493 16.88 9.71 -3.36
CA ALA A 493 18.14 10.33 -3.77
C ALA A 493 18.25 10.53 -5.28
N LYS A 494 17.84 9.51 -6.06
CA LYS A 494 17.92 9.50 -7.53
C LYS A 494 16.57 9.77 -8.19
N ARG A 495 15.49 9.25 -7.60
CA ARG A 495 14.10 9.39 -8.07
C ARG A 495 13.15 9.43 -6.88
N ASN A 496 11.89 9.79 -7.10
CA ASN A 496 10.87 9.60 -6.08
C ASN A 496 10.28 8.18 -6.15
N PHE A 497 9.68 7.74 -5.05
CA PHE A 497 9.00 6.45 -4.92
C PHE A 497 7.50 6.67 -4.74
N LEU A 498 6.70 5.90 -5.46
CA LEU A 498 5.30 5.73 -5.11
C LEU A 498 5.19 4.69 -3.99
N MET A 499 4.71 5.12 -2.83
CA MET A 499 4.55 4.33 -1.62
C MET A 499 3.09 3.93 -1.43
N MET A 500 2.82 2.66 -1.12
CA MET A 500 1.47 2.16 -0.82
C MET A 500 1.53 1.03 0.22
N PRO A 501 0.41 0.65 0.86
CA PRO A 501 0.42 -0.42 1.85
C PRO A 501 0.94 -1.73 1.26
N LEU A 502 1.82 -2.44 1.98
CA LEU A 502 2.38 -3.71 1.50
C LEU A 502 1.29 -4.75 1.15
N LEU A 503 0.16 -4.72 1.86
CA LEU A 503 -0.98 -5.61 1.62
C LEU A 503 -1.66 -5.38 0.27
N SER A 504 -1.50 -4.22 -0.38
CA SER A 504 -2.11 -3.93 -1.68
C SER A 504 -1.30 -4.46 -2.87
N LEU A 505 -0.03 -4.82 -2.65
CA LEU A 505 0.87 -5.31 -3.70
C LEU A 505 0.65 -6.80 -3.98
N ARG A 506 0.79 -7.18 -5.26
CA ARG A 506 0.74 -8.54 -5.78
C ARG A 506 2.10 -8.92 -6.36
N ASP A 507 2.30 -8.79 -7.66
CA ASP A 507 3.48 -9.27 -8.37
C ASP A 507 4.49 -8.15 -8.60
N GLU A 508 4.12 -6.91 -8.28
CA GLU A 508 4.98 -5.73 -8.41
C GLU A 508 6.23 -5.85 -7.52
N ALA A 509 7.33 -5.29 -8.01
CA ALA A 509 8.58 -5.18 -7.28
C ALA A 509 8.56 -3.98 -6.31
N TYR A 510 9.08 -4.18 -5.10
CA TYR A 510 9.05 -3.18 -4.05
C TYR A 510 10.25 -3.24 -3.10
N SER A 511 10.39 -2.19 -2.29
CA SER A 511 11.25 -2.14 -1.10
C SER A 511 10.43 -1.70 0.10
N VAL A 512 10.61 -2.38 1.23
CA VAL A 512 9.97 -2.05 2.52
C VAL A 512 10.87 -1.15 3.37
N TYR A 513 12.17 -1.46 3.38
CA TYR A 513 13.18 -0.70 4.10
C TYR A 513 13.97 0.18 3.14
N PHE A 514 14.33 1.36 3.64
CA PHE A 514 15.05 2.38 2.88
C PHE A 514 16.25 2.87 3.68
N SER A 515 17.33 3.22 3.00
CA SER A 515 18.48 3.88 3.61
C SER A 515 18.26 5.38 3.64
N PHE A 516 18.19 5.95 4.84
CA PHE A 516 18.15 7.38 5.11
C PHE A 516 19.57 7.94 5.26
N GLY A 517 20.41 7.73 4.24
CA GLY A 517 21.83 8.11 4.22
C GLY A 517 22.20 8.98 3.03
N GLY A 518 23.03 10.01 3.27
CA GLY A 518 23.66 10.87 2.25
C GLY A 518 23.03 12.25 2.06
#